data_AF-A0A7Z9RWS3-F1
#
_entry.id   AF-A0A7Z9RWS3-F1
#
_cell.length_a   1.000
_cell.length_b   1.000
_cell.length_c   1.000
_cell.angle_alpha   90.00
_cell.angle_beta   90.00
_cell.angle_gamma   90.00
#
_symmetry.space_group_name_H-M   'P 1'
#
loop_
_entity.id
_entity.type
_entity.pdbx_description
1 polymer ?
#
loop_
_entity_poly.entity_id
_entity_poly.type
_entity_poly.pdbx_seq_one_letter_code
_entity_poly.pdbx_strand_id
1 'polypeptide(L)'
;MDEMCILVDEQDNAIGSASKVDCHLGSGKLHRAFSLLLFDSKDRLLIQKRAASKITFPSVWANSCCSHPLDVKGENEAEDGIGAKRAAIRKLQQELG
;
A
#
# COMPACT_ATOMS: atom_id res chain seq x y z
N MET A 1 -16.06 -5.48 -1.43
CA MET A 1 -15.39 -6.00 -0.22
C MET A 1 -14.52 -4.88 0.28
N ASP A 2 -14.80 -4.40 1.49
CA ASP A 2 -14.02 -3.31 2.07
C ASP A 2 -12.62 -3.82 2.39
N GLU A 3 -11.62 -3.33 1.66
CA GLU A 3 -10.20 -3.62 1.92
C GLU A 3 -9.88 -3.21 3.37
N MET A 4 -9.47 -4.17 4.20
CA MET A 4 -9.05 -3.94 5.59
C MET A 4 -7.54 -3.74 5.62
N CYS A 5 -7.09 -2.61 6.16
CA CYS A 5 -5.68 -2.32 6.40
C CYS A 5 -5.24 -2.83 7.78
N ILE A 6 -3.97 -3.20 7.89
CA ILE A 6 -3.36 -3.62 9.15
C ILE A 6 -3.01 -2.36 9.95
N LEU A 7 -3.65 -2.18 11.11
CA LEU A 7 -3.29 -1.12 12.07
C LEU A 7 -2.01 -1.52 12.79
N VAL A 8 -1.13 -0.55 13.00
CA VAL A 8 0.15 -0.78 13.68
C VAL A 8 0.42 0.29 14.74
N ASP A 9 1.25 -0.06 15.72
CA ASP A 9 1.87 0.92 16.61
C ASP A 9 3.10 1.58 15.96
N GLU A 10 3.76 2.48 16.68
CA GLU A 10 4.93 3.21 16.19
C GLU A 10 6.17 2.32 15.98
N GLN A 11 6.15 1.09 16.48
CA GLN A 11 7.20 0.09 16.30
C GLN A 11 6.86 -0.90 15.18
N ASP A 12 5.80 -0.62 14.40
CA ASP A 12 5.27 -1.50 13.35
C ASP A 12 4.80 -2.85 13.89
N ASN A 13 4.34 -2.95 15.14
CA ASN A 13 3.64 -4.15 15.62
C ASN A 13 2.17 -4.06 15.22
N ALA A 14 1.59 -5.16 14.73
CA ALA A 14 0.18 -5.20 14.37
C ALA A 14 -0.72 -5.14 15.63
N ILE A 15 -1.66 -4.20 15.65
CA ILE A 15 -2.57 -3.96 16.80
C ILE A 15 -4.05 -4.14 16.45
N GLY A 16 -4.37 -4.45 15.18
CA GLY A 16 -5.74 -4.69 14.73
C GLY A 16 -5.92 -4.37 13.24
N SER A 17 -7.15 -4.10 12.84
CA SER A 17 -7.47 -3.70 11.47
C SER A 17 -8.60 -2.68 11.39
N ALA A 18 -8.62 -1.93 10.30
CA ALA A 18 -9.66 -0.96 10.00
C ALA A 18 -9.89 -0.88 8.48
N SER A 19 -11.06 -0.39 8.07
CA SER A 19 -11.33 -0.17 6.66
C SER A 19 -10.33 0.85 6.08
N LYS A 20 -10.00 0.70 4.80
CA LYS A 20 -9.15 1.66 4.10
C LYS A 20 -9.66 3.10 4.21
N VAL A 21 -10.98 3.28 4.20
CA VAL A 21 -11.60 4.60 4.36
C VAL A 21 -11.30 5.14 5.76
N ASP A 22 -11.56 4.37 6.81
CA ASP A 22 -11.30 4.80 8.20
C ASP A 22 -9.83 5.12 8.47
N CYS A 23 -8.91 4.40 7.81
CA CYS A 23 -7.47 4.68 7.91
C CYS A 23 -7.07 6.04 7.31
N HIS A 24 -7.84 6.58 6.36
CA HIS A 24 -7.50 7.77 5.58
C HIS A 24 -8.42 8.98 5.83
N LEU A 25 -9.45 8.83 6.67
CA LEU A 25 -10.33 9.93 7.07
C LEU A 25 -9.81 10.64 8.34
N GLY A 26 -10.16 11.92 8.49
CA GLY A 26 -9.80 12.72 9.66
C GLY A 26 -8.28 12.87 9.83
N SER A 27 -7.77 12.59 11.03
CA SER A 27 -6.32 12.55 11.31
C SER A 27 -5.63 11.29 10.76
N GLY A 28 -6.40 10.35 10.19
CA GLY A 28 -5.93 9.02 9.83
C GLY A 28 -5.72 8.13 11.06
N LYS A 29 -5.58 6.82 10.80
CA LYS A 29 -5.12 5.82 11.77
C LYS A 29 -3.76 5.30 11.31
N LEU A 30 -2.81 5.06 12.21
CA LEU A 30 -1.52 4.50 11.83
C LEU A 30 -1.73 3.07 11.31
N HIS A 31 -1.31 2.82 10.07
CA HIS A 31 -1.51 1.56 9.38
C HIS A 31 -0.33 1.25 8.46
N ARG A 32 -0.08 -0.05 8.26
CA ARG A 32 1.05 -0.51 7.45
C ARG A 32 0.82 -0.20 5.96
N ALA A 33 1.87 0.23 5.29
CA ALA A 33 1.88 0.54 3.86
C ALA A 33 3.17 0.03 3.21
N PHE A 34 3.22 0.05 1.88
CA PHE A 34 4.43 -0.17 1.11
C PHE A 34 4.55 0.87 -0.02
N SER A 35 5.79 1.10 -0.45
CA SER A 35 6.12 1.97 -1.58
C SER A 35 7.18 1.31 -2.45
N LEU A 36 6.89 1.15 -3.74
CA LEU A 36 7.78 0.50 -4.71
C LEU A 36 8.47 1.53 -5.60
N LEU A 37 9.76 1.30 -5.83
CA LEU A 37 10.56 2.00 -6.84
C LEU A 37 10.97 0.98 -7.90
N LEU A 38 10.35 1.06 -9.07
CA LEU A 38 10.64 0.19 -10.20
C LEU A 38 11.58 0.89 -11.16
N PHE A 39 12.72 0.26 -11.39
CA PHE A 39 13.72 0.70 -12.36
C PHE A 39 13.72 -0.25 -13.55
N ASP A 40 13.83 0.30 -14.75
CA ASP A 40 14.10 -0.50 -15.94
C ASP A 40 15.60 -0.84 -16.07
N SER A 41 15.98 -1.58 -17.11
CA SER A 41 17.37 -1.98 -17.36
C SER A 41 18.31 -0.81 -17.73
N LYS A 42 17.80 0.42 -17.78
CA LYS A 42 18.56 1.66 -18.03
C LYS A 42 18.56 2.58 -16.81
N ASP A 43 18.25 2.04 -15.62
CA ASP A 43 18.16 2.77 -14.36
C ASP A 43 17.16 3.94 -14.35
N ARG A 44 16.12 3.88 -15.20
CA ARG A 44 15.05 4.89 -15.21
C ARG A 44 13.95 4.47 -14.26
N LEU A 45 13.56 5.38 -13.35
CA LEU A 45 12.47 5.16 -12.41
C LEU A 45 11.11 5.34 -13.10
N LEU A 46 10.22 4.35 -12.94
CA LEU A 46 8.81 4.48 -13.31
C LEU A 46 8.09 5.41 -12.31
N ILE A 47 7.55 6.52 -12.80
CA ILE A 47 6.70 7.45 -12.04
C ILE A 47 5.25 7.28 -12.49
N GLN A 48 4.31 7.22 -11.56
CA GLN A 48 2.88 7.08 -11.84
C GLN A 48 2.16 8.42 -11.63
N LYS A 49 1.30 8.82 -12.58
CA LYS A 49 0.28 9.84 -12.32
C LYS A 49 -0.99 9.16 -11.81
N ARG A 50 -1.38 9.47 -10.59
CA ARG A 50 -2.55 8.83 -9.94
C ARG A 50 -3.84 9.15 -10.70
N ALA A 51 -4.75 8.18 -10.79
CA ALA A 51 -6.07 8.40 -11.37
C ALA A 51 -6.84 9.49 -10.61
N ALA A 52 -7.69 10.25 -11.33
CA ALA A 52 -8.53 11.29 -10.72
C ALA A 52 -9.58 10.72 -9.75
N SER A 53 -9.92 9.43 -9.86
CA SER A 53 -10.87 8.74 -8.99
C SER A 53 -10.30 8.29 -7.64
N LYS A 54 -9.00 8.51 -7.36
CA LYS A 54 -8.40 8.12 -6.08
C LYS A 54 -8.91 9.06 -4.97
N ILE A 55 -9.35 8.47 -3.85
CA ILE A 55 -9.87 9.20 -2.68
C ILE A 55 -8.82 10.18 -2.13
N THR A 56 -7.57 9.71 -2.01
CA THR A 56 -6.45 10.53 -1.55
C THR A 56 -5.53 10.90 -2.72
N PHE A 57 -5.14 12.18 -2.78
CA PHE A 57 -4.19 12.73 -3.75
C PHE A 57 -4.53 12.38 -5.22
N PRO A 58 -5.73 12.75 -5.71
CA PRO A 58 -6.10 12.52 -7.11
C PRO A 58 -5.18 13.30 -8.06
N SER A 59 -4.80 12.69 -9.19
CA SER A 59 -3.99 13.34 -10.24
C SER A 59 -2.58 13.81 -9.86
N VAL A 60 -2.11 13.46 -8.65
CA VAL A 60 -0.74 13.75 -8.19
C VAL A 60 0.24 12.74 -8.81
N TRP A 61 1.42 13.24 -9.17
CA TRP A 61 2.56 12.40 -9.58
C TRP A 61 3.23 11.81 -8.34
N ALA A 62 3.47 10.51 -8.35
CA ALA A 62 4.10 9.76 -7.27
C ALA A 62 5.04 8.69 -7.84
N ASN A 63 5.73 7.95 -6.95
CA ASN A 63 6.56 6.81 -7.34
C ASN A 63 5.72 5.67 -7.99
N SER A 64 6.40 4.57 -8.33
CA SER A 64 5.87 3.54 -9.22
C SER A 64 4.55 2.92 -8.75
N CYS A 65 4.45 2.56 -7.46
CA CYS A 65 3.24 1.97 -6.89
C CYS A 65 3.27 2.05 -5.35
N CYS A 66 2.15 2.45 -4.74
CA CYS A 66 1.97 2.51 -3.29
C CYS A 66 0.60 1.93 -2.91
N SER A 67 0.57 1.12 -1.86
CA SER A 67 -0.67 0.59 -1.28
C SER A 67 -0.38 0.00 0.11
N HIS A 68 -1.32 -0.76 0.63
CA HIS A 68 -1.28 -1.43 1.92
C HIS A 68 -1.27 -2.95 1.72
N PRO A 69 -0.52 -3.69 2.55
CA PRO A 69 -0.87 -5.06 2.87
C PRO A 69 -2.26 -5.10 3.52
N LEU A 70 -3.05 -6.09 3.16
CA LEU A 70 -4.41 -6.29 3.69
C LEU A 70 -4.38 -7.21 4.91
N ASP A 71 -5.35 -7.02 5.80
CA ASP A 71 -5.61 -7.90 6.94
C ASP A 71 -6.20 -9.25 6.47
N VAL A 72 -5.38 -10.04 5.79
CA VAL A 72 -5.73 -11.35 5.21
C VAL A 72 -4.57 -12.33 5.37
N LYS A 73 -4.89 -13.62 5.33
CA LYS A 73 -3.89 -14.69 5.35
C LYS A 73 -2.86 -14.47 4.23
N GLY A 74 -1.58 -14.49 4.59
CA GLY A 74 -0.45 -14.29 3.67
C GLY A 74 0.08 -12.87 3.63
N GLU A 75 -0.75 -11.83 3.78
CA GLU A 75 -0.30 -10.43 3.80
C GLU A 75 -0.04 -9.88 5.20
N ASN A 76 -0.56 -10.56 6.24
CA ASN A 76 -0.28 -10.28 7.65
C ASN A 76 1.10 -10.76 8.13
N GLU A 77 1.80 -11.57 7.35
CA GLU A 77 3.10 -12.12 7.72
C GLU A 77 4.19 -11.03 7.67
N ALA A 78 4.74 -10.68 8.83
CA ALA A 78 5.73 -9.61 8.97
C ALA A 78 7.18 -10.07 8.73
N GLU A 79 7.47 -11.36 8.87
CA GLU A 79 8.82 -11.91 8.70
C GLU A 79 9.41 -11.57 7.33
N ASP A 80 10.58 -10.93 7.34
CA ASP A 80 11.29 -10.42 6.15
C ASP A 80 10.42 -9.60 5.17
N GLY A 81 9.37 -8.96 5.69
CA GLY A 81 8.40 -8.19 4.90
C GLY A 81 7.64 -9.02 3.87
N ILE A 82 7.52 -10.34 4.03
CA ILE A 82 6.91 -11.22 3.03
C ILE A 82 5.45 -10.85 2.73
N GLY A 83 4.69 -10.42 3.73
CA GLY A 83 3.33 -9.94 3.55
C GLY A 83 3.25 -8.69 2.69
N ALA A 84 4.15 -7.72 2.90
CA ALA A 84 4.25 -6.54 2.07
C ALA A 84 4.69 -6.86 0.63
N LYS A 85 5.60 -7.82 0.44
CA LYS A 85 6.01 -8.29 -0.90
C LYS A 85 4.85 -8.93 -1.66
N ARG A 86 4.02 -9.76 -1.00
CA ARG A 86 2.82 -10.35 -1.61
C ARG A 86 1.79 -9.29 -1.98
N ALA A 87 1.56 -8.32 -1.09
CA ALA A 87 0.68 -7.18 -1.35
C ALA A 87 1.17 -6.33 -2.54
N ALA A 88 2.48 -6.12 -2.64
CA ALA A 88 3.13 -5.45 -3.76
C ALA A 88 2.88 -6.17 -5.09
N ILE A 89 3.09 -7.50 -5.15
CA ILE A 89 2.81 -8.31 -6.35
C ILE A 89 1.35 -8.16 -6.78
N ARG A 90 0.41 -8.30 -5.83
CA ARG A 90 -1.02 -8.11 -6.10
C ARG A 90 -1.32 -6.72 -6.64
N LYS A 91 -0.78 -5.67 -6.04
CA LYS A 91 -1.11 -4.29 -6.44
C LYS A 91 -0.45 -3.89 -7.76
N LEU A 92 0.76 -4.37 -8.05
CA LEU A 92 1.39 -4.19 -9.35
C LEU A 92 0.48 -4.70 -10.48
N GLN A 93 -0.02 -5.92 -10.35
CA GLN A 93 -0.95 -6.51 -11.33
C GLN A 93 -2.23 -5.69 -11.51
N GLN A 94 -2.74 -5.08 -10.42
CA GLN A 94 -3.97 -4.29 -10.43
C GLN A 94 -3.79 -2.88 -11.02
N GLU A 95 -2.63 -2.24 -10.81
CA GLU A 95 -2.40 -0.86 -11.21
C GLU A 95 -1.59 -0.70 -12.51
N LEU A 96 -0.72 -1.67 -12.84
CA LEU A 96 0.23 -1.58 -13.94
C LEU A 96 0.10 -2.72 -14.97
N GLY A 97 -0.83 -3.66 -14.77
CA GLY A 97 -1.01 -4.85 -15.61
C GLY A 97 -0.03 -5.97 -15.30
#